data_AF-A0A969HQU3-F1
#
_entry.id   AF-A0A969HQU3-F1
#
_cell.length_a   1.000
_cell.length_b   1.000
_cell.length_c   1.000
_cell.angle_alpha   90.00
_cell.angle_beta   90.00
_cell.angle_gamma   90.00
#
_symmetry.space_group_name_H-M   'P 1'
#
loop_
_entity.id
_entity.type
_entity.pdbx_description
1 polymer ?
#
loop_
_entity_poly.entity_id
_entity_poly.type
_entity_poly.pdbx_seq_one_letter_code
_entity_poly.pdbx_strand_id
1 'polypeptide(L)'
;MKWLFPISIAYNQRPTGDEVVRIELIDREDPVVSGFLDEKADPIWWLEGSSYPIKILDKEKVKVLIRSKELGEKYDEEAVIVRFAYGEGTVYHMISHFYLQRTEIREQKQTLSASEYFKDKGAS
;
A
#
# COMPACT_ATOMS: atom_id res chain seq x y z
N MET A 1 3.29 2.91 23.82
CA MET A 1 2.81 2.25 22.58
C MET A 1 1.38 2.71 22.34
N LYS A 2 1.05 3.24 21.15
CA LYS A 2 -0.31 3.68 20.82
C LYS A 2 -1.00 2.58 20.00
N TRP A 3 -2.05 2.00 20.56
CA TRP A 3 -2.83 0.94 19.92
C TRP A 3 -3.78 1.54 18.88
N LEU A 4 -3.81 0.95 17.67
CA LEU A 4 -4.80 1.25 16.65
C LEU A 4 -5.97 0.29 16.75
N PHE A 5 -5.68 -1.00 16.89
CA PHE A 5 -6.62 -2.04 17.32
C PHE A 5 -5.97 -2.86 18.42
N PRO A 6 -6.67 -3.15 19.54
CA PRO A 6 -6.10 -3.94 20.62
C PRO A 6 -5.51 -5.23 20.07
N ILE A 7 -4.27 -5.54 20.46
CA ILE A 7 -3.50 -6.77 20.17
C ILE A 7 -3.21 -7.12 18.70
N SER A 8 -3.89 -6.54 17.70
CA SER A 8 -3.64 -6.84 16.28
C SER A 8 -2.54 -5.96 15.67
N ILE A 9 -2.68 -4.63 15.77
CA ILE A 9 -1.78 -3.65 15.14
C ILE A 9 -1.57 -2.42 16.04
N ALA A 10 -0.37 -1.84 15.98
CA ALA A 10 -0.03 -0.60 16.68
C ALA A 10 0.71 0.37 15.77
N TYR A 11 0.59 1.66 16.06
CA TYR A 11 1.37 2.68 15.37
C TYR A 11 2.85 2.54 15.77
N ASN A 12 3.76 2.60 14.80
CA ASN A 12 5.21 2.50 15.04
C ASN A 12 5.81 3.73 15.75
N GLN A 13 5.01 4.79 15.96
CA GLN A 13 5.41 6.06 16.60
C GLN A 13 6.34 6.93 15.74
N ARG A 14 6.47 6.62 14.45
CA ARG A 14 7.32 7.36 13.51
C ARG A 14 6.51 7.73 12.26
N PRO A 15 6.07 9.00 12.14
CA PRO A 15 5.23 9.42 11.03
C PRO A 15 6.02 9.45 9.72
N THR A 16 5.32 9.31 8.59
CA THR A 16 5.94 9.47 7.26
C THR A 16 6.13 10.94 6.88
N GLY A 17 7.05 11.21 5.96
CA GLY A 17 7.06 12.43 5.17
C GLY A 17 5.96 12.44 4.09
N ASP A 18 5.89 13.53 3.32
CA ASP A 18 5.11 13.61 2.09
C ASP A 18 5.95 13.06 0.94
N GLU A 19 5.70 11.81 0.55
CA GLU A 19 6.50 11.10 -0.44
C GLU A 19 5.72 9.97 -1.12
N VAL A 20 6.31 9.39 -2.15
CA VAL A 20 5.75 8.25 -2.86
C VAL A 20 6.64 7.04 -2.60
N VAL A 21 6.04 5.85 -2.47
CA VAL A 21 6.78 4.59 -2.31
C VAL A 21 6.29 3.53 -3.28
N ARG A 22 7.18 2.63 -3.74
CA ARG A 22 6.73 1.44 -4.50
C ARG A 22 5.99 0.46 -3.60
N ILE A 23 4.95 -0.16 -4.13
CA ILE A 23 4.18 -1.18 -3.43
C ILE A 23 4.17 -2.51 -4.17
N GLU A 24 3.89 -3.57 -3.41
CA GLU A 24 3.76 -4.94 -3.89
C GLU A 24 2.44 -5.51 -3.36
N LEU A 25 1.59 -6.07 -4.24
CA LEU A 25 0.41 -6.83 -3.82
C LEU A 25 0.86 -8.22 -3.37
N ILE A 26 0.50 -8.59 -2.16
CA ILE A 26 0.83 -9.87 -1.54
C ILE A 26 -0.32 -10.86 -1.72
N ASP A 27 -1.56 -10.42 -1.55
CA ASP A 27 -2.77 -11.23 -1.72
C ASP A 27 -3.63 -10.66 -2.85
N ARG A 28 -3.37 -11.09 -4.09
CA ARG A 28 -4.07 -10.59 -5.30
C ARG A 28 -5.53 -11.05 -5.40
N GLU A 29 -5.89 -12.09 -4.67
CA GLU A 29 -7.22 -12.69 -4.69
C GLU A 29 -8.18 -12.05 -3.68
N ASP A 30 -7.66 -11.23 -2.75
CA ASP A 30 -8.51 -10.54 -1.79
C ASP A 30 -9.46 -9.57 -2.52
N PRO A 31 -10.78 -9.64 -2.29
CA PRO A 31 -11.77 -8.85 -3.04
C PRO A 31 -11.54 -7.32 -2.97
N VAL A 32 -10.87 -6.82 -1.94
CA VAL A 32 -10.61 -5.37 -1.78
C VAL A 32 -9.47 -4.89 -2.66
N VAL A 33 -8.52 -5.76 -3.01
CA VAL A 33 -7.35 -5.41 -3.83
C VAL A 33 -7.35 -6.10 -5.20
N SER A 34 -8.25 -7.05 -5.41
CA SER A 34 -8.48 -7.67 -6.72
C SER A 34 -8.92 -6.62 -7.74
N GLY A 35 -8.24 -6.59 -8.88
CA GLY A 35 -8.47 -5.59 -9.93
C GLY A 35 -7.95 -4.19 -9.62
N PHE A 36 -7.32 -3.96 -8.46
CA PHE A 36 -6.78 -2.67 -8.09
C PHE A 36 -5.59 -2.26 -8.97
N LEU A 37 -4.76 -3.23 -9.38
CA LEU A 37 -3.50 -2.98 -10.07
C LEU A 37 -3.35 -3.92 -11.27
N ASP A 38 -2.92 -3.35 -12.40
CA ASP A 38 -2.49 -4.11 -13.57
C ASP A 38 -1.27 -4.96 -13.20
N GLU A 39 -1.24 -6.23 -13.60
CA GLU A 39 -0.12 -7.15 -13.33
C GLU A 39 1.20 -6.69 -13.93
N LYS A 40 1.15 -5.88 -15.00
CA LYS A 40 2.33 -5.25 -15.62
C LYS A 40 2.68 -3.89 -15.00
N ALA A 41 1.88 -3.47 -14.02
CA ALA A 41 2.04 -2.33 -13.13
C ALA A 41 3.36 -2.35 -12.34
N ASP A 42 4.06 -1.22 -12.22
CA ASP A 42 4.98 -0.95 -11.11
C ASP A 42 4.31 0.06 -10.17
N PRO A 43 3.35 -0.39 -9.34
CA PRO A 43 2.48 0.49 -8.59
C PRO A 43 3.22 1.26 -7.51
N ILE A 44 2.76 2.50 -7.32
CA ILE A 44 3.26 3.41 -6.30
C ILE A 44 2.12 3.82 -5.37
N TRP A 45 2.48 4.14 -4.13
CA TRP A 45 1.57 4.59 -3.09
C TRP A 45 2.05 5.91 -2.54
N TRP A 46 1.14 6.85 -2.41
CA TRP A 46 1.43 8.14 -1.81
C TRP A 46 1.31 8.05 -0.29
N LEU A 47 2.35 8.49 0.39
CA LEU A 47 2.37 8.72 1.83
C LEU A 47 2.16 10.22 2.02
N GLU A 48 0.99 10.60 2.50
CA GLU A 48 0.78 11.96 3.01
C GLU A 48 1.71 12.21 4.21
N GLY A 49 2.16 13.46 4.36
CA GLY A 49 2.89 13.88 5.55
C GLY A 49 2.13 13.52 6.82
N SER A 50 2.79 12.80 7.71
CA SER A 50 2.19 12.21 8.93
C SER A 50 1.23 11.04 8.70
N SER A 51 1.45 10.20 7.68
CA SER A 51 0.86 8.86 7.65
C SER A 51 1.42 8.00 8.79
N TYR A 52 0.70 6.93 9.14
CA TYR A 52 0.94 6.13 10.35
C TYR A 52 1.39 4.72 9.99
N PRO A 53 2.69 4.45 9.77
CA PRO A 53 3.15 3.09 9.54
C PRO A 53 2.79 2.20 10.72
N ILE A 54 2.37 0.98 10.42
CA ILE A 54 1.80 0.08 11.42
C ILE A 54 2.70 -1.12 11.69
N LYS A 55 2.92 -1.36 12.98
CA LYS A 55 3.51 -2.59 13.48
C LYS A 55 2.44 -3.66 13.60
N ILE A 56 2.68 -4.80 12.98
CA ILE A 56 1.86 -6.00 13.14
C ILE A 56 2.28 -6.73 14.41
N LEU A 57 1.33 -6.93 15.32
CA LEU A 57 1.58 -7.53 16.63
C LEU A 57 1.18 -9.00 16.67
N ASP A 58 0.13 -9.37 15.95
CA ASP A 58 -0.33 -10.74 15.77
C ASP A 58 -0.19 -11.14 14.29
N LYS A 59 0.91 -11.81 13.97
CA LYS A 59 1.24 -12.20 12.60
C LYS A 59 0.42 -13.38 12.08
N GLU A 60 -0.21 -14.14 12.98
CA GLU A 60 -1.08 -15.26 12.60
C GLU A 60 -2.46 -14.76 12.19
N LYS A 61 -2.95 -13.74 12.90
CA LYS A 61 -4.26 -13.15 12.68
C LYS A 61 -4.28 -12.10 11.56
N VAL A 62 -3.22 -11.30 11.45
CA VAL A 62 -3.17 -10.17 10.52
C VAL A 62 -2.56 -10.59 9.19
N LYS A 63 -3.37 -10.48 8.13
CA LYS A 63 -2.92 -10.70 6.75
C LYS A 63 -2.49 -9.38 6.12
N VAL A 64 -1.30 -9.36 5.53
CA VAL A 64 -0.82 -8.23 4.72
C VAL A 64 -1.34 -8.42 3.30
N LEU A 65 -2.08 -7.43 2.78
CA LEU A 65 -2.59 -7.45 1.42
C LEU A 65 -1.64 -6.71 0.47
N ILE A 66 -1.10 -5.57 0.94
CA ILE A 66 -0.15 -4.74 0.20
C ILE A 66 0.99 -4.35 1.13
N ARG A 67 2.23 -4.42 0.62
CA ARG A 67 3.43 -3.98 1.34
C ARG A 67 4.27 -3.01 0.51
N SER A 68 5.24 -2.37 1.16
CA SER A 68 6.29 -1.58 0.53
C SER A 68 7.64 -1.83 1.19
N LYS A 69 8.63 -2.24 0.41
CA LYS A 69 10.02 -2.37 0.88
C LYS A 69 10.63 -1.00 1.19
N GLU A 70 10.36 0.00 0.34
CA GLU A 70 10.84 1.37 0.55
C GLU A 70 10.28 1.96 1.86
N LEU A 71 9.03 1.64 2.22
CA LEU A 71 8.46 1.99 3.52
C LEU A 71 9.21 1.30 4.67
N GLY A 72 9.51 0.00 4.55
CA GLY A 72 10.27 -0.75 5.55
C GLY A 72 11.69 -0.20 5.76
N GLU A 73 12.39 0.13 4.68
CA GLU A 73 13.73 0.71 4.72
C GLU A 73 13.75 2.10 5.39
N LYS A 74 12.72 2.91 5.17
CA LYS A 74 12.64 4.29 5.69
C LYS A 74 12.01 4.40 7.07
N TYR A 75 11.02 3.55 7.38
CA TYR A 75 10.10 3.70 8.51
C TYR A 75 9.91 2.42 9.34
N ASP A 76 10.72 1.39 9.10
CA ASP A 76 10.82 0.15 9.88
C ASP A 76 9.60 -0.79 9.76
N GLU A 77 8.54 -0.40 9.06
CA GLU A 77 7.32 -1.19 8.85
C GLU A 77 6.95 -1.23 7.36
N GLU A 78 6.67 -2.42 6.82
CA GLU A 78 6.40 -2.59 5.39
C GLU A 78 4.91 -2.57 5.04
N ALA A 79 4.02 -2.79 6.01
CA ALA A 79 2.61 -3.03 5.74
C ALA A 79 1.89 -1.74 5.32
N VAL A 80 1.27 -1.77 4.14
CA VAL A 80 0.48 -0.63 3.60
C VAL A 80 -1.00 -0.88 3.80
N ILE A 81 -1.49 -2.09 3.44
CA ILE A 81 -2.87 -2.53 3.67
C ILE A 81 -2.86 -3.89 4.34
N VAL A 82 -3.63 -4.03 5.41
CA VAL A 82 -3.81 -5.27 6.16
C VAL A 82 -5.28 -5.61 6.36
N ARG A 83 -5.55 -6.89 6.59
CA ARG A 83 -6.86 -7.43 6.92
C ARG A 83 -6.79 -8.35 8.12
N PHE A 84 -7.77 -8.27 9.02
CA PHE A 84 -7.94 -9.22 10.13
C PHE A 84 -9.38 -9.27 10.63
N ALA A 85 -9.76 -10.37 11.27
CA ALA A 85 -11.05 -10.49 11.94
C ALA A 85 -11.09 -9.71 13.27
N TYR A 86 -12.21 -9.07 13.59
CA TYR A 86 -12.44 -8.42 14.88
C TYR A 86 -13.91 -8.52 15.28
N GLY A 87 -14.19 -9.22 16.38
CA GLY A 87 -15.56 -9.64 16.71
C GLY A 87 -16.15 -10.49 15.57
N GLU A 88 -17.39 -10.20 15.20
CA GLU A 88 -18.09 -10.85 14.08
C GLU A 88 -17.75 -10.25 12.70
N GLY A 89 -16.81 -9.30 12.64
CA GLY A 89 -16.49 -8.52 11.45
C GLY A 89 -15.08 -8.72 10.90
N THR A 90 -14.84 -8.16 9.72
CA THR A 90 -13.52 -8.04 9.10
C THR A 90 -13.09 -6.57 9.07
N VAL A 91 -11.88 -6.30 9.58
CA VAL A 91 -11.25 -4.99 9.50
C VAL A 91 -10.26 -5.00 8.35
N TYR A 92 -10.36 -4.00 7.49
CA TYR A 92 -9.32 -3.60 6.56
C TYR A 92 -8.72 -2.30 7.09
N HIS A 93 -7.41 -2.29 7.32
CA HIS A 93 -6.70 -1.09 7.72
C HIS A 93 -5.65 -0.76 6.68
N MET A 94 -5.54 0.52 6.36
CA MET A 94 -4.60 1.06 5.39
C MET A 94 -3.96 2.32 5.95
N ILE A 95 -2.71 2.56 5.56
CA ILE A 95 -2.01 3.79 5.90
C ILE A 95 -2.19 4.82 4.78
N SER A 96 -2.27 6.10 5.14
CA SER A 96 -2.56 7.21 4.22
C SER A 96 -3.96 7.13 3.57
N HIS A 97 -4.10 7.58 2.33
CA HIS A 97 -5.38 7.71 1.62
C HIS A 97 -5.57 6.65 0.54
N PHE A 98 -6.77 6.06 0.49
CA PHE A 98 -7.12 5.10 -0.56
C PHE A 98 -7.36 5.77 -1.92
N TYR A 99 -7.99 6.95 -1.93
CA TYR A 99 -8.48 7.61 -3.15
C TYR A 99 -7.63 8.79 -3.61
N LEU A 100 -6.90 9.44 -2.71
CA LEU A 100 -6.00 10.52 -3.08
C LEU A 100 -4.70 9.93 -3.60
N GLN A 101 -4.41 10.20 -4.86
CA GLN A 101 -3.23 9.66 -5.55
C GLN A 101 -2.31 10.79 -5.99
N ARG A 102 -1.02 10.59 -5.77
CA ARG A 102 0.05 11.43 -6.29
C ARG A 102 0.98 10.56 -7.11
N THR A 103 1.31 11.01 -8.30
CA THR A 103 2.22 10.32 -9.21
C THR A 103 3.63 10.89 -9.12
N GLU A 104 4.63 10.04 -9.32
CA GLU A 104 6.02 10.41 -9.52
C GLU A 104 6.55 9.69 -10.76
N ILE A 105 7.32 10.39 -11.59
CA ILE A 105 8.00 9.80 -12.75
C ILE A 105 9.29 9.14 -12.25
N ARG A 106 9.36 7.82 -12.33
CA ARG A 106 10.48 6.98 -11.90
C ARG A 106 11.14 6.21 -13.04
N GLU A 107 10.43 5.99 -14.14
CA GLU A 107 10.85 5.17 -15.27
C GLU A 107 10.63 5.87 -16.60
N GLN A 108 11.49 5.57 -17.58
CA GLN A 108 11.41 6.19 -18.90
C GLN A 108 10.06 5.95 -19.60
N LYS A 109 9.42 4.79 -19.37
CA LYS A 109 8.09 4.49 -19.93
C LYS A 109 7.02 5.52 -19.52
N GLN A 110 7.18 6.14 -18.34
CA GLN A 110 6.24 7.13 -17.80
C GLN A 110 6.42 8.53 -18.40
N THR A 111 7.49 8.77 -19.15
CA THR A 111 7.70 10.03 -19.91
C THR A 111 7.18 9.94 -21.34
N LEU A 112 6.75 8.75 -21.78
CA LEU A 112 6.26 8.53 -23.14
C LEU A 112 4.85 9.12 -23.32
N SER A 113 4.46 9.30 -24.58
CA SER A 113 3.14 9.84 -24.92
C SER A 113 2.02 8.83 -24.64
N ALA A 114 0.80 9.35 -24.53
CA ALA A 114 -0.40 8.51 -24.43
C ALA A 114 -0.54 7.52 -25.60
N SER A 115 -0.10 7.89 -26.81
CA SER A 115 -0.14 6.99 -27.97
C SER A 115 0.74 5.76 -27.79
N GLU A 116 1.93 5.91 -27.19
CA GLU A 116 2.82 4.78 -26.90
C GLU A 116 2.23 3.89 -25.79
N TYR A 117 1.58 4.50 -24.80
CA TYR A 117 0.83 3.75 -23.79
C TYR A 117 -0.30 2.91 -24.39
N PHE A 118 -1.13 3.47 -25.28
CA PHE A 118 -2.21 2.71 -25.92
C PHE A 118 -1.69 1.54 -26.75
N LYS A 119 -0.59 1.75 -27.50
CA LYS A 119 0.09 0.68 -28.25
C LYS A 119 0.56 -0.45 -27.32
N ASP A 120 1.18 -0.14 -26.18
CA ASP A 120 1.62 -1.15 -25.19
C ASP A 120 0.43 -1.95 -24.62
N LYS A 121 -0.73 -1.30 -24.45
CA LYS A 121 -1.97 -1.94 -24.00
C LYS A 121 -2.74 -2.66 -25.10
N GLY A 122 -2.24 -2.69 -26.34
CA GLY A 122 -2.91 -3.32 -27.48
C GLY A 122 -4.20 -2.60 -27.89
N ALA A 123 -4.37 -1.35 -27.49
CA ALA A 123 -5.45 -0.48 -27.94
C ALA A 123 -4.99 0.28 -29.19
N SER A 124 -5.68 0.06 -30.30
CA SER A 124 -5.42 0.69 -31.61
C SER A 124 -6.43 1.79 -31.92
#